data_AF-A0A9P1ICZ6-F1
#
_entry.id   AF-A0A9P1ICZ6-F1
#
_cell.length_a   1.000
_cell.length_b   1.000
_cell.length_c   1.000
_cell.angle_alpha   90.00
_cell.angle_beta   90.00
_cell.angle_gamma   90.00
#
_symmetry.space_group_name_H-M   'P 1'
#
loop_
_entity.id
_entity.type
_entity.pdbx_description
1 polymer ?
#
loop_
_entity_poly.entity_id
_entity_poly.type
_entity_poly.pdbx_seq_one_letter_code
_entity_poly.pdbx_strand_id
1 'polypeptide(L)'
;MADCASDDEMELQTSIILRANVIFMSTLAILTFYLSYKAFMILKVGSIFHSSTRILLFTGLGFVNFHELAFFYLQIITIYRSFTLSERPCEIMRTTKECRAQNHSLIFGLAGITFTQSALSLERLIATIIPEKYSKLKKWPGIVLSIIAILCSLSAPFIIVWNDPFEDTVPNCFFFPAQSRFRANVFLMTLTGFVFFSIFLNLIIISVNKSSELSTRFLVEQRYQKREALISTRIVCYIAIAQFFALAFYSCSVLALRLMKDQIPRAYYHNIVWWAYTVPFAAVALPALLIYRINQSGRWRKKVINKITNMTETQEEHMESLKQLWG
;
A
#
# COMPACT_ATOMS: atom_id res chain seq x y z
N MET A 1 -12.72 -5.13 -36.30
CA MET A 1 -13.89 -5.92 -35.85
C MET A 1 -13.49 -6.51 -34.50
N ALA A 2 -14.32 -6.41 -33.47
CA ALA A 2 -13.99 -7.05 -32.20
C ALA A 2 -14.13 -8.57 -32.37
N ASP A 3 -13.08 -9.32 -32.08
CA ASP A 3 -13.16 -10.79 -32.02
C ASP A 3 -14.13 -11.17 -30.89
N CYS A 4 -15.09 -12.05 -31.20
CA CYS A 4 -16.05 -12.52 -30.21
C CYS A 4 -15.37 -13.46 -29.20
N ALA A 5 -15.89 -13.48 -27.97
CA ALA A 5 -15.42 -14.38 -26.93
C ALA A 5 -15.61 -15.85 -27.32
N SER A 6 -14.61 -16.67 -27.02
CA SER A 6 -14.73 -18.13 -27.07
C SER A 6 -15.64 -18.67 -25.95
N ASP A 7 -16.10 -19.92 -26.09
CA ASP A 7 -16.97 -20.57 -25.09
C ASP A 7 -16.31 -20.61 -23.70
N ASP A 8 -15.00 -20.91 -23.63
CA ASP A 8 -14.22 -20.88 -22.40
C ASP A 8 -14.21 -19.48 -21.75
N GLU A 9 -14.09 -18.43 -22.56
CA GLU A 9 -14.09 -17.04 -22.08
C GLU A 9 -15.47 -16.60 -21.59
N MET A 10 -16.53 -17.08 -22.25
CA MET A 10 -17.91 -16.88 -21.83
C MET A 10 -18.19 -17.53 -20.47
N GLU A 11 -17.77 -18.78 -20.29
CA GLU A 11 -17.91 -19.49 -19.02
C GLU A 11 -17.15 -18.75 -17.90
N LEU A 12 -15.92 -18.30 -18.18
CA LEU A 12 -15.10 -17.51 -17.27
C LEU A 12 -15.79 -16.20 -16.84
N GLN A 13 -16.27 -15.39 -17.79
CA GLN A 13 -16.89 -14.10 -17.52
C GLN A 13 -18.26 -14.20 -16.84
N THR A 14 -18.91 -15.36 -16.88
CA THR A 14 -20.20 -15.62 -16.23
C THR A 14 -20.10 -16.50 -14.99
N SER A 15 -18.90 -17.01 -14.69
CA SER A 15 -18.66 -17.94 -13.58
C SER A 15 -19.01 -17.36 -12.22
N ILE A 16 -19.51 -18.24 -11.33
CA ILE A 16 -19.79 -17.92 -9.93
C ILE A 16 -18.50 -17.50 -9.21
N ILE A 17 -17.36 -18.10 -9.58
CA ILE A 17 -16.04 -17.80 -9.00
C ILE A 17 -15.65 -16.33 -9.27
N LEU A 18 -15.83 -15.86 -10.51
CA LEU A 18 -15.59 -14.46 -10.85
C LEU A 18 -16.51 -13.55 -10.04
N ARG A 19 -17.82 -13.82 -10.04
CA ARG A 19 -18.81 -13.00 -9.31
C ARG A 19 -18.49 -12.93 -7.81
N ALA A 20 -18.10 -14.04 -7.20
CA ALA A 20 -17.68 -14.08 -5.81
C ALA A 20 -16.43 -13.23 -5.54
N ASN A 21 -15.42 -13.29 -6.42
CA ASN A 21 -14.23 -12.44 -6.33
C ASN A 21 -14.59 -10.96 -6.43
N VAL A 22 -15.43 -10.59 -7.40
CA VAL A 22 -15.88 -9.21 -7.63
C VAL A 22 -16.61 -8.65 -6.40
N ILE A 23 -17.53 -9.42 -5.82
CA ILE A 23 -18.25 -9.03 -4.59
C ILE A 23 -17.26 -8.86 -3.43
N PHE A 24 -16.39 -9.84 -3.21
CA PHE A 24 -15.40 -9.80 -2.13
C PHE A 24 -14.48 -8.58 -2.23
N MET A 25 -13.87 -8.35 -3.39
CA MET A 25 -13.00 -7.20 -3.62
C MET A 25 -13.75 -5.86 -3.51
N SER A 26 -15.02 -5.81 -3.94
CA SER A 26 -15.87 -4.63 -3.79
C SER A 26 -16.14 -4.31 -2.31
N THR A 27 -16.36 -5.31 -1.47
CA THR A 27 -16.50 -5.10 -0.03
C THR A 27 -15.22 -4.56 0.61
N LEU A 28 -14.04 -5.02 0.15
CA LEU A 28 -12.75 -4.49 0.59
C LEU A 28 -12.56 -3.01 0.18
N ALA A 29 -12.99 -2.63 -1.01
CA ALA A 29 -12.95 -1.24 -1.47
C ALA A 29 -13.81 -0.33 -0.56
N ILE A 30 -15.05 -0.73 -0.28
CA ILE A 30 -15.96 0.00 0.62
C ILE A 30 -15.35 0.14 2.02
N LEU A 31 -14.80 -0.96 2.56
CA LEU A 31 -14.10 -0.94 3.84
C LEU A 31 -12.90 0.03 3.82
N THR A 32 -12.15 0.06 2.72
CA THR A 32 -11.00 0.95 2.55
C THR A 32 -11.40 2.42 2.57
N PHE A 33 -12.51 2.81 1.92
CA PHE A 33 -13.03 4.17 1.99
C PHE A 33 -13.41 4.56 3.42
N TYR A 34 -14.13 3.69 4.12
CA TYR A 34 -14.55 3.92 5.50
C TYR A 34 -13.34 4.08 6.44
N LEU A 35 -12.36 3.17 6.35
CA LEU A 35 -11.15 3.23 7.16
C LEU A 35 -10.28 4.43 6.78
N SER A 36 -10.20 4.79 5.50
CA SER A 36 -9.46 5.98 5.06
C SER A 36 -10.02 7.26 5.64
N TYR A 37 -11.35 7.39 5.70
CA TYR A 37 -11.99 8.52 6.36
C TYR A 37 -11.62 8.60 7.86
N LYS A 38 -11.73 7.48 8.58
CA LYS A 38 -11.32 7.42 10.00
C LYS A 38 -9.84 7.73 10.20
N ALA A 39 -8.97 7.18 9.36
CA ALA A 39 -7.54 7.42 9.39
C ALA A 39 -7.21 8.90 9.16
N PHE A 40 -7.88 9.53 8.19
CA PHE A 40 -7.74 10.96 7.90
C PHE A 40 -8.08 11.82 9.13
N MET A 41 -9.21 11.54 9.78
CA MET A 41 -9.65 12.27 10.97
C MET A 41 -8.65 12.13 12.13
N ILE A 42 -8.14 10.92 12.36
CA ILE A 42 -7.13 10.67 13.41
C ILE A 42 -5.83 11.42 13.09
N LEU A 43 -5.35 11.37 11.85
CA LEU A 43 -4.15 12.10 11.43
C LEU A 43 -4.28 13.62 11.51
N LYS A 44 -5.51 14.16 11.39
CA LYS A 44 -5.78 15.58 11.53
C LYS A 44 -5.73 16.04 12.99
N VAL A 45 -6.35 15.28 13.89
CA VAL A 45 -6.57 15.68 15.29
C VAL A 45 -5.40 15.32 16.22
N GLY A 46 -4.74 14.19 16.02
CA GLY A 46 -3.68 13.72 16.93
C GLY A 46 -2.59 12.97 16.20
N SER A 47 -1.52 13.66 15.82
CA SER A 47 -0.39 13.01 15.14
C SER A 47 0.84 12.91 16.04
N ILE A 48 1.19 11.68 16.40
CA ILE A 48 2.52 11.28 16.90
C ILE A 48 3.57 11.41 15.77
N PHE A 49 3.11 11.59 14.53
CA PHE A 49 3.95 11.69 13.34
C PHE A 49 4.46 13.11 13.15
N HIS A 50 5.73 13.20 12.74
CA HIS A 50 6.34 14.43 12.28
C HIS A 50 5.59 14.97 11.04
N SER A 51 5.59 16.30 10.86
CA SER A 51 4.84 16.96 9.78
C SER A 51 5.19 16.43 8.38
N SER A 52 6.47 16.10 8.14
CA SER A 52 6.94 15.46 6.91
C SER A 52 6.21 14.13 6.63
N THR A 53 6.20 13.23 7.62
CA THR A 53 5.55 11.91 7.52
C THR A 53 4.05 12.03 7.32
N ARG A 54 3.40 13.01 7.97
CA ARG A 54 1.95 13.23 7.81
C ARG A 54 1.60 13.56 6.37
N ILE A 55 2.39 14.40 5.71
CA ILE A 55 2.18 14.77 4.30
C ILE A 55 2.23 13.51 3.43
N LEU A 56 3.26 12.68 3.61
CA LEU A 56 3.38 11.41 2.88
C LEU A 56 2.24 10.43 3.18
N LEU A 57 1.79 10.34 4.44
CA LEU A 57 0.64 9.51 4.81
C LEU A 57 -0.66 10.02 4.16
N PHE A 58 -0.88 11.34 4.09
CA PHE A 58 -2.01 11.91 3.36
C PHE A 58 -1.91 11.65 1.86
N THR A 59 -0.72 11.81 1.26
CA THR A 59 -0.47 11.45 -0.14
C THR A 59 -0.76 9.97 -0.39
N GLY A 60 -0.31 9.08 0.50
CA GLY A 60 -0.54 7.64 0.40
C GLY A 60 -2.02 7.27 0.50
N LEU A 61 -2.75 7.87 1.45
CA LEU A 61 -4.21 7.72 1.53
C LEU A 61 -4.88 8.21 0.24
N GLY A 62 -4.45 9.34 -0.32
CA GLY A 62 -4.95 9.83 -1.61
C GLY A 62 -4.81 8.81 -2.74
N PHE A 63 -3.62 8.24 -2.91
CA PHE A 63 -3.38 7.21 -3.93
C PHE A 63 -4.18 5.93 -3.71
N VAL A 64 -4.27 5.47 -2.46
CA VAL A 64 -5.09 4.31 -2.09
C VAL A 64 -6.55 4.53 -2.48
N ASN A 65 -7.14 5.67 -2.12
CA ASN A 65 -8.54 5.95 -2.42
C ASN A 65 -8.76 6.15 -3.92
N PHE A 66 -7.82 6.77 -4.63
CA PHE A 66 -7.89 6.90 -6.09
C PHE A 66 -7.87 5.53 -6.78
N HIS A 67 -6.93 4.66 -6.39
CA HIS A 67 -6.81 3.31 -6.93
C HIS A 67 -8.08 2.49 -6.64
N GLU A 68 -8.55 2.48 -5.39
CA GLU A 68 -9.76 1.76 -5.00
C GLU A 68 -11.01 2.27 -5.72
N LEU A 69 -11.12 3.58 -5.97
CA LEU A 69 -12.24 4.13 -6.73
C LEU A 69 -12.23 3.64 -8.18
N ALA A 70 -11.07 3.67 -8.83
CA ALA A 70 -10.91 3.15 -10.19
C ALA A 70 -11.16 1.64 -10.24
N PHE A 71 -10.69 0.89 -9.24
CA PHE A 71 -10.88 -0.56 -9.20
C PHE A 71 -12.34 -0.92 -8.90
N PHE A 72 -12.99 -0.25 -7.95
CA PHE A 72 -14.40 -0.46 -7.63
C PHE A 72 -15.33 -0.16 -8.82
N TYR A 73 -15.05 0.90 -9.57
CA TYR A 73 -15.80 1.18 -10.80
C TYR A 73 -15.65 0.05 -11.84
N LEU A 74 -14.43 -0.47 -12.00
CA LEU A 74 -14.20 -1.64 -12.87
C LEU A 74 -15.03 -2.83 -12.39
N GLN A 75 -15.04 -3.12 -11.08
CA GLN A 75 -15.80 -4.22 -10.50
C GLN A 75 -17.31 -4.12 -10.76
N ILE A 76 -17.89 -2.92 -10.64
CA ILE A 76 -19.31 -2.68 -10.97
C ILE A 76 -19.59 -2.99 -12.44
N ILE A 77 -18.71 -2.57 -13.36
CA ILE A 77 -18.88 -2.88 -14.77
C ILE A 77 -18.77 -4.38 -15.01
N THR A 78 -17.78 -5.05 -14.42
CA THR A 78 -17.56 -6.49 -14.59
C THR A 78 -18.78 -7.28 -14.14
N ILE A 79 -19.35 -6.97 -12.95
CA ILE A 79 -20.53 -7.68 -12.47
C ILE A 79 -21.77 -7.38 -13.32
N TYR A 80 -21.97 -6.13 -13.72
CA TYR A 80 -23.07 -5.75 -14.62
C TYR A 80 -23.02 -6.55 -15.93
N ARG A 81 -21.84 -6.64 -16.55
CA ARG A 81 -21.64 -7.38 -17.81
C ARG A 81 -21.79 -8.89 -17.63
N SER A 82 -21.29 -9.42 -16.51
CA SER A 82 -21.44 -10.85 -16.17
C SER A 82 -22.90 -11.30 -16.11
N PHE A 83 -23.84 -10.41 -15.76
CA PHE A 83 -25.27 -10.71 -15.73
C PHE A 83 -26.03 -10.32 -17.00
N THR A 84 -25.69 -9.19 -17.62
CA THR A 84 -26.49 -8.64 -18.74
C THR A 84 -26.03 -9.11 -20.13
N LEU A 85 -24.75 -9.47 -20.26
CA LEU A 85 -24.14 -9.88 -21.52
C LEU A 85 -23.78 -11.37 -21.54
N SER A 86 -24.38 -12.17 -20.65
CA SER A 86 -24.11 -13.61 -20.54
C SER A 86 -24.45 -14.43 -21.78
N GLU A 87 -25.26 -13.88 -22.69
CA GLU A 87 -25.63 -14.50 -23.96
C GLU A 87 -25.07 -13.76 -25.19
N ARG A 88 -24.20 -12.75 -24.98
CA ARG A 88 -23.68 -11.89 -26.06
C ARG A 88 -22.15 -11.97 -26.17
N PRO A 89 -21.61 -12.99 -26.86
CA PRO A 89 -20.17 -13.27 -26.89
C PRO A 89 -19.34 -12.17 -27.57
N CYS A 90 -19.91 -11.44 -28.53
CA CYS A 90 -19.21 -10.36 -29.21
C CYS A 90 -19.18 -9.03 -28.43
N GLU A 91 -19.99 -8.91 -27.37
CA GLU A 91 -20.12 -7.68 -26.56
C GLU A 91 -19.50 -7.81 -25.16
N ILE A 92 -19.16 -9.03 -24.71
CA ILE A 92 -18.67 -9.28 -23.34
C ILE A 92 -17.19 -8.92 -23.15
N MET A 93 -16.39 -8.97 -24.21
CA MET A 93 -14.98 -8.55 -24.22
C MET A 93 -14.88 -7.04 -24.47
N ARG A 94 -13.76 -6.41 -24.13
CA ARG A 94 -13.52 -4.99 -24.47
C ARG A 94 -12.32 -4.85 -25.35
N THR A 95 -12.34 -3.80 -26.16
CA THR A 95 -11.12 -3.32 -26.80
C THR A 95 -10.23 -2.63 -25.77
N THR A 96 -8.91 -2.81 -25.91
CA THR A 96 -7.93 -2.10 -25.09
C THR A 96 -8.04 -0.58 -25.23
N LYS A 97 -8.56 -0.09 -26.37
CA LYS A 97 -8.86 1.33 -26.61
C LYS A 97 -9.96 1.86 -25.67
N GLU A 98 -11.07 1.14 -25.53
CA GLU A 98 -12.13 1.49 -24.55
C GLU A 98 -11.61 1.47 -23.11
N CYS A 99 -10.71 0.53 -22.82
CA CYS A 99 -10.15 0.35 -21.49
C CYS A 99 -9.02 1.33 -21.13
N ARG A 100 -8.53 2.14 -22.07
CA ARG A 100 -7.32 2.97 -21.90
C ARG A 100 -7.36 3.85 -20.65
N ALA A 101 -8.43 4.62 -20.47
CA ALA A 101 -8.55 5.54 -19.34
C ALA A 101 -8.56 4.81 -17.99
N GLN A 102 -9.29 3.68 -17.92
CA GLN A 102 -9.38 2.87 -16.72
C GLN A 102 -8.05 2.20 -16.38
N ASN A 103 -7.38 1.64 -17.40
CA ASN A 103 -6.09 0.99 -17.25
C ASN A 103 -5.02 1.99 -16.76
N HIS A 104 -4.96 3.18 -17.36
CA HIS A 104 -4.05 4.24 -16.93
C HIS A 104 -4.30 4.65 -15.47
N SER A 105 -5.57 4.77 -15.07
CA SER A 105 -5.93 5.12 -13.70
C SER A 105 -5.48 4.05 -12.70
N LEU A 106 -5.66 2.77 -13.02
CA LEU A 106 -5.21 1.66 -12.18
C LEU A 106 -3.68 1.60 -12.06
N ILE A 107 -2.96 1.78 -13.17
CA ILE A 107 -1.49 1.81 -13.17
C ILE A 107 -0.97 3.00 -12.37
N PHE A 108 -1.54 4.19 -12.57
CA PHE A 108 -1.20 5.39 -11.81
C PHE A 108 -1.40 5.18 -10.31
N GLY A 109 -2.55 4.61 -9.91
CA GLY A 109 -2.84 4.28 -8.52
C GLY A 109 -1.86 3.28 -7.92
N LEU A 110 -1.57 2.18 -8.63
CA LEU A 110 -0.62 1.14 -8.20
C LEU A 110 0.81 1.70 -8.04
N ALA A 111 1.27 2.48 -9.03
CA ALA A 111 2.57 3.16 -8.97
C ALA A 111 2.61 4.15 -7.79
N GLY A 112 1.54 4.92 -7.60
CA GLY A 112 1.38 5.87 -6.51
C GLY A 112 1.47 5.26 -5.13
N ILE A 113 0.75 4.16 -4.90
CA ILE A 113 0.83 3.41 -3.64
C ILE A 113 2.28 2.95 -3.41
N THR A 114 2.92 2.35 -4.42
CA THR A 114 4.26 1.78 -4.28
C THR A 114 5.35 2.84 -4.06
N PHE A 115 5.35 3.92 -4.86
CA PHE A 115 6.34 4.99 -4.75
C PHE A 115 6.15 5.81 -3.48
N THR A 116 4.91 6.09 -3.07
CA THR A 116 4.68 6.80 -1.79
C THR A 116 5.12 5.95 -0.60
N GLN A 117 4.93 4.63 -0.65
CA GLN A 117 5.38 3.73 0.41
C GLN A 117 6.91 3.61 0.49
N SER A 118 7.56 3.61 -0.68
CA SER A 118 9.02 3.65 -0.78
C SER A 118 9.57 4.98 -0.26
N ALA A 119 8.90 6.10 -0.60
CA ALA A 119 9.21 7.43 -0.09
C ALA A 119 9.07 7.51 1.44
N LEU A 120 8.02 6.92 2.03
CA LEU A 120 7.89 6.80 3.50
C LEU A 120 9.08 6.04 4.11
N SER A 121 9.50 4.95 3.50
CA SER A 121 10.64 4.14 3.99
C SER A 121 11.96 4.93 3.93
N LEU A 122 12.20 5.65 2.83
CA LEU A 122 13.35 6.52 2.65
C LEU A 122 13.34 7.70 3.65
N GLU A 123 12.17 8.28 3.87
CA GLU A 123 11.98 9.39 4.79
C GLU A 123 12.27 8.98 6.24
N ARG A 124 11.87 7.76 6.63
CA ARG A 124 12.24 7.15 7.91
C ARG A 124 13.74 6.86 8.01
N LEU A 125 14.37 6.39 6.93
CA LEU A 125 15.81 6.18 6.89
C LEU A 125 16.58 7.48 7.15
N ILE A 126 16.20 8.57 6.49
CA ILE A 126 16.81 9.89 6.67
C ILE A 126 16.64 10.37 8.12
N ALA A 127 15.45 10.19 8.69
CA ALA A 127 15.17 10.56 10.07
C ALA A 127 16.00 9.74 11.09
N THR A 128 16.30 8.47 10.78
CA THR A 128 17.13 7.61 11.63
C THR A 128 18.63 7.92 11.51
N ILE A 129 19.15 8.19 10.30
CA ILE A 129 20.59 8.41 10.09
C ILE A 129 21.01 9.83 10.51
N ILE A 130 20.19 10.86 10.24
CA ILE A 130 20.59 12.27 10.42
C ILE A 130 19.53 13.07 11.20
N PRO A 131 19.21 12.70 12.46
CA PRO A 131 18.08 13.24 13.20
C PRO A 131 18.15 14.77 13.40
N GLU A 132 19.34 15.34 13.62
CA GLU A 132 19.54 16.77 13.88
C GLU A 132 19.30 17.64 12.65
N LYS A 133 19.71 17.20 11.46
CA LYS A 133 19.42 17.91 10.21
C LYS A 133 17.95 17.74 9.84
N TYR A 134 17.42 16.53 10.03
CA TYR A 134 16.03 16.21 9.72
C TYR A 134 15.05 17.07 10.53
N SER A 135 15.29 17.28 11.83
CA SER A 135 14.43 18.13 12.67
C SER A 135 14.37 19.59 12.18
N LYS A 136 15.49 20.11 11.64
CA LYS A 136 15.56 21.47 11.06
C LYS A 136 14.78 21.61 9.75
N LEU A 137 14.64 20.52 8.99
CA LEU A 137 13.96 20.52 7.68
C LEU A 137 12.43 20.56 7.78
N LYS A 138 11.85 20.35 8.97
CA LYS A 138 10.39 20.42 9.22
C LYS A 138 9.60 19.59 8.19
N LYS A 139 8.77 20.24 7.36
CA LYS A 139 7.86 19.58 6.41
C LYS A 139 8.47 19.32 5.02
N TRP A 140 9.63 19.90 4.71
CA TRP A 140 10.20 19.88 3.36
C TRP A 140 10.51 18.49 2.80
N PRO A 141 11.09 17.54 3.57
CA PRO A 141 11.42 16.22 3.03
C PRO A 141 10.17 15.50 2.51
N GLY A 142 9.07 15.54 3.27
CA GLY A 142 7.80 14.95 2.87
C GLY A 142 7.19 15.61 1.63
N ILE A 143 7.26 16.95 1.50
CA ILE A 143 6.78 17.66 0.31
C ILE A 143 7.55 17.23 -0.94
N VAL A 144 8.89 17.26 -0.86
CA VAL A 144 9.76 16.91 -2.00
C VAL A 144 9.53 15.46 -2.41
N LEU A 145 9.51 14.54 -1.45
CA LEU A 145 9.28 13.12 -1.72
C LEU A 145 7.88 12.83 -2.26
N SER A 146 6.83 13.51 -1.76
CA SER A 146 5.48 13.40 -2.32
C SER A 146 5.42 13.90 -3.76
N ILE A 147 6.06 15.02 -4.10
CA ILE A 147 6.10 15.54 -5.47
C ILE A 147 6.79 14.55 -6.40
N ILE A 148 7.95 14.02 -6.00
CA ILE A 148 8.67 13.01 -6.77
C ILE A 148 7.79 11.77 -6.97
N ALA A 149 7.15 11.26 -5.92
CA ALA A 149 6.27 10.12 -6.01
C ALA A 149 5.11 10.36 -6.99
N ILE A 150 4.48 11.54 -6.96
CA ILE A 150 3.39 11.90 -7.89
C ILE A 150 3.88 11.94 -9.34
N LEU A 151 5.02 12.58 -9.61
CA LEU A 151 5.58 12.67 -10.96
C LEU A 151 5.96 11.29 -11.51
N CYS A 152 6.64 10.46 -10.71
CA CYS A 152 6.96 9.09 -11.09
C CYS A 152 5.69 8.27 -11.38
N SER A 153 4.66 8.42 -10.55
CA SER A 153 3.38 7.70 -10.72
C SER A 153 2.64 8.14 -11.98
N LEU A 154 2.64 9.44 -12.27
CA LEU A 154 2.03 9.99 -13.49
C LEU A 154 2.74 9.48 -14.74
N SER A 155 4.07 9.38 -14.71
CA SER A 155 4.86 8.91 -15.86
C SER A 155 4.66 7.42 -16.18
N ALA A 156 4.38 6.59 -15.17
CA ALA A 156 4.29 5.14 -15.31
C ALA A 156 3.33 4.65 -16.42
N PRO A 157 2.04 5.05 -16.45
CA PRO A 157 1.13 4.61 -17.52
C PRO A 157 1.62 5.03 -18.92
N PHE A 158 2.11 6.27 -19.07
CA PHE A 158 2.58 6.77 -20.37
C PHE A 158 3.80 6.01 -20.90
N ILE A 159 4.73 5.63 -20.02
CA ILE A 159 5.92 4.84 -20.40
C ILE A 159 5.50 3.43 -20.84
N ILE A 160 4.56 2.80 -20.13
CA ILE A 160 4.16 1.41 -20.41
C ILE A 160 3.49 1.30 -21.77
N VAL A 161 2.54 2.20 -22.08
CA VAL A 161 1.75 2.16 -23.31
C VAL A 161 2.34 2.97 -24.47
N TRP A 162 3.60 3.40 -24.35
CA TRP A 162 4.26 4.22 -25.36
C TRP A 162 4.18 3.56 -26.75
N ASN A 163 3.64 4.23 -27.76
CA ASN A 163 3.45 3.64 -29.10
C ASN A 163 2.60 2.35 -29.14
N ASP A 164 1.68 2.14 -28.19
CA ASP A 164 0.73 1.03 -28.27
C ASP A 164 -0.46 1.40 -29.19
N PRO A 165 -0.85 0.56 -30.16
CA PRO A 165 -1.98 0.83 -31.04
C PRO A 165 -3.36 0.59 -30.38
N PHE A 166 -3.41 -0.13 -29.24
CA PHE A 166 -4.64 -0.49 -28.51
C PHE A 166 -5.69 -1.24 -29.35
N GLU A 167 -5.24 -2.22 -30.14
CA GLU A 167 -6.11 -3.02 -31.01
C GLU A 167 -6.52 -4.37 -30.39
N ASP A 168 -5.91 -4.75 -29.26
CA ASP A 168 -6.19 -6.03 -28.60
C ASP A 168 -7.57 -6.05 -27.91
N THR A 169 -8.15 -7.24 -27.80
CA THR A 169 -9.31 -7.52 -26.95
C THR A 169 -8.88 -8.06 -25.59
N VAL A 170 -9.52 -7.56 -24.53
CA VAL A 170 -9.27 -7.96 -23.14
C VAL A 170 -10.58 -8.23 -22.41
N PRO A 171 -10.60 -9.19 -21.47
CA PRO A 171 -11.80 -9.43 -20.68
C PRO A 171 -12.12 -8.24 -19.76
N ASN A 172 -11.08 -7.59 -19.22
CA ASN A 172 -11.23 -6.47 -18.29
C ASN A 172 -10.10 -5.44 -18.44
N CYS A 173 -10.37 -4.21 -18.00
CA CYS A 173 -9.47 -3.08 -18.22
C CYS A 173 -8.24 -3.03 -17.29
N PHE A 174 -8.08 -3.95 -16.35
CA PHE A 174 -6.86 -4.03 -15.53
C PHE A 174 -5.75 -4.87 -16.19
N PHE A 175 -6.03 -5.53 -17.32
CA PHE A 175 -5.04 -6.24 -18.11
C PHE A 175 -4.18 -5.26 -18.92
N PHE A 176 -2.90 -5.59 -19.08
CA PHE A 176 -2.00 -4.83 -19.95
C PHE A 176 -2.23 -5.19 -21.43
N PRO A 177 -2.12 -4.22 -22.36
CA PRO A 177 -2.13 -4.51 -23.80
C PRO A 177 -1.05 -5.52 -24.20
N ALA A 178 -1.32 -6.31 -25.24
CA ALA A 178 -0.47 -7.41 -25.67
C ALA A 178 0.84 -6.90 -26.28
N GLN A 179 0.80 -5.80 -27.03
CA GLN A 179 2.00 -5.17 -27.62
C GLN A 179 2.92 -4.58 -26.56
N SER A 180 2.36 -3.99 -25.50
CA SER A 180 3.12 -3.44 -24.36
C SER A 180 3.56 -4.49 -23.33
N ARG A 181 3.48 -5.79 -23.63
CA ARG A 181 3.78 -6.87 -22.68
C ARG A 181 5.18 -6.76 -22.07
N PHE A 182 6.20 -6.54 -22.89
CA PHE A 182 7.59 -6.44 -22.42
C PHE A 182 7.77 -5.28 -21.44
N ARG A 183 7.29 -4.07 -21.78
CA ARG A 183 7.39 -2.89 -20.92
C ARG A 183 6.60 -3.05 -19.62
N ALA A 184 5.41 -3.64 -19.69
CA ALA A 184 4.63 -3.96 -18.51
C ALA A 184 5.36 -4.98 -17.60
N ASN A 185 6.08 -5.96 -18.16
CA ASN A 185 6.89 -6.88 -17.38
C ASN A 185 8.08 -6.16 -16.72
N VAL A 186 8.80 -5.31 -17.45
CA VAL A 186 9.90 -4.50 -16.90
C VAL A 186 9.40 -3.59 -15.78
N PHE A 187 8.24 -2.97 -15.95
CA PHE A 187 7.59 -2.17 -14.92
C PHE A 187 7.27 -2.99 -13.67
N LEU A 188 6.63 -4.15 -13.82
CA LEU A 188 6.32 -5.04 -12.70
C LEU A 188 7.59 -5.53 -12.00
N MET A 189 8.63 -5.94 -12.74
CA MET A 189 9.92 -6.33 -12.18
C MET A 189 10.58 -5.19 -11.41
N THR A 190 10.50 -3.96 -11.93
CA THR A 190 11.02 -2.76 -11.27
C THR A 190 10.28 -2.50 -9.96
N LEU A 191 8.94 -2.54 -9.97
CA LEU A 191 8.14 -2.40 -8.75
C LEU A 191 8.47 -3.50 -7.74
N THR A 192 8.57 -4.76 -8.16
CA THR A 192 8.98 -5.87 -7.29
C THR A 192 10.34 -5.62 -6.65
N GLY A 193 11.32 -5.15 -7.44
CA GLY A 193 12.65 -4.77 -6.94
C GLY A 193 12.57 -3.66 -5.88
N PHE A 194 11.80 -2.60 -6.13
CA PHE A 194 11.57 -1.52 -5.15
C PHE A 194 10.90 -2.02 -3.87
N VAL A 195 9.94 -2.92 -3.99
CA VAL A 195 9.22 -3.52 -2.86
C VAL A 195 10.17 -4.31 -1.98
N PHE A 196 10.97 -5.23 -2.54
CA PHE A 196 11.93 -6.02 -1.78
C PHE A 196 13.04 -5.16 -1.16
N PHE A 197 13.58 -4.20 -1.92
CA PHE A 197 14.54 -3.24 -1.41
C PHE A 197 13.97 -2.46 -0.22
N SER A 198 12.72 -2.01 -0.32
CA SER A 198 12.07 -1.27 0.76
C SER A 198 11.78 -2.15 1.99
N ILE A 199 11.41 -3.43 1.81
CA ILE A 199 11.30 -4.37 2.95
C ILE A 199 12.66 -4.47 3.66
N PHE A 200 13.73 -4.70 2.91
CA PHE A 200 15.08 -4.80 3.44
C PHE A 200 15.50 -3.52 4.20
N LEU A 201 15.26 -2.34 3.62
CA LEU A 201 15.50 -1.07 4.28
C LEU A 201 14.71 -0.93 5.59
N ASN A 202 13.43 -1.29 5.60
CA ASN A 202 12.62 -1.22 6.82
C ASN A 202 13.13 -2.15 7.92
N LEU A 203 13.65 -3.34 7.57
CA LEU A 203 14.28 -4.25 8.54
C LEU A 203 15.56 -3.66 9.13
N ILE A 204 16.41 -3.02 8.31
CA ILE A 204 17.60 -2.29 8.78
C ILE A 204 17.18 -1.17 9.74
N ILE A 205 16.20 -0.36 9.37
CA ILE A 205 15.72 0.76 10.20
C ILE A 205 15.23 0.25 11.56
N ILE A 206 14.49 -0.86 11.59
CA ILE A 206 14.03 -1.47 12.84
C ILE A 206 15.21 -1.91 13.71
N SER A 207 16.22 -2.57 13.12
CA SER A 207 17.42 -3.02 13.82
C SER A 207 18.24 -1.87 14.39
N VAL A 208 18.48 -0.82 13.60
CA VAL A 208 19.19 0.39 14.03
C VAL A 208 18.42 1.11 15.14
N ASN A 209 17.10 1.24 15.00
CA ASN A 209 16.26 1.86 16.01
C ASN A 209 16.27 1.09 17.33
N LYS A 210 16.30 -0.26 17.28
CA LYS A 210 16.42 -1.11 18.48
C LYS A 210 17.78 -0.92 19.16
N SER A 211 18.87 -0.84 18.38
CA SER A 211 20.21 -0.55 18.92
C SER A 211 20.27 0.84 19.56
N SER A 212 19.72 1.86 18.89
CA SER A 212 19.67 3.23 19.43
C SER A 212 18.79 3.35 20.69
N GLU A 213 17.74 2.54 20.83
CA GLU A 213 16.91 2.50 22.03
C GLU A 213 17.70 1.96 23.24
N LEU A 214 18.57 0.96 23.01
CA LEU A 214 19.42 0.39 24.06
C LEU A 214 20.53 1.36 24.49
N SER A 215 21.20 2.03 23.55
CA SER A 215 22.32 2.93 23.85
C SER A 215 21.90 4.22 24.56
N THR A 216 20.66 4.68 24.36
CA THR A 216 20.16 5.95 24.94
C THR A 216 19.42 5.77 26.26
N ARG A 217 19.47 4.57 26.88
CA ARG A 217 18.75 4.24 28.11
C ARG A 217 19.09 5.16 29.30
N PHE A 218 20.33 5.67 29.35
CA PHE A 218 20.87 6.44 30.48
C PHE A 218 20.77 7.97 30.35
N LEU A 219 20.37 8.52 29.18
CA LEU A 219 20.31 9.97 28.92
C LEU A 219 18.85 10.46 28.87
N VAL A 220 18.36 11.07 29.96
CA VAL A 220 16.93 11.38 30.17
C VAL A 220 16.36 12.37 29.14
N GLU A 221 17.06 13.46 28.84
CA GLU A 221 16.59 14.50 27.91
C GLU A 221 16.55 13.99 26.45
N GLN A 222 17.63 13.32 26.02
CA GLN A 222 17.69 12.71 24.69
C GLN A 222 16.65 11.59 24.53
N ARG A 223 16.31 10.89 25.61
CA ARG A 223 15.33 9.80 25.61
C ARG A 223 13.92 10.29 25.28
N TYR A 224 13.50 11.47 25.75
CA TYR A 224 12.12 11.93 25.51
C TYR A 224 11.89 12.29 24.03
N GLN A 225 12.78 13.08 23.43
CA GLN A 225 12.65 13.49 22.02
C GLN A 225 12.91 12.31 21.06
N LYS A 226 13.92 11.46 21.32
CA LYS A 226 14.18 10.28 20.48
C LYS A 226 13.06 9.25 20.57
N ARG A 227 12.40 9.09 21.72
CA ARG A 227 11.34 8.08 21.89
C ARG A 227 10.12 8.32 21.01
N GLU A 228 9.71 9.56 20.82
CA GLU A 228 8.59 9.86 19.90
C GLU A 228 8.94 9.54 18.45
N ALA A 229 10.13 9.94 17.99
CA ALA A 229 10.63 9.61 16.67
C ALA A 229 10.79 8.09 16.44
N LEU A 230 11.25 7.35 17.46
CA LEU A 230 11.40 5.89 17.42
C LEU A 230 10.04 5.17 17.36
N ILE A 231 9.07 5.57 18.18
CA ILE A 231 7.71 4.99 18.17
C ILE A 231 7.04 5.24 16.82
N SER A 232 7.10 6.49 16.35
CA SER A 232 6.55 6.90 15.06
C SER A 232 7.16 6.11 13.90
N THR A 233 8.48 5.97 13.89
CA THR A 233 9.20 5.20 12.86
C THR A 233 8.85 3.72 12.89
N ARG A 234 8.78 3.11 14.07
CA ARG A 234 8.36 1.70 14.22
C ARG A 234 6.96 1.46 13.67
N ILE A 235 6.02 2.38 13.91
CA ILE A 235 4.66 2.30 13.37
C ILE A 235 4.70 2.33 11.83
N VAL A 236 5.39 3.31 11.24
CA VAL A 236 5.49 3.45 9.78
C VAL A 236 6.16 2.23 9.14
N CYS A 237 7.24 1.71 9.72
CA CYS A 237 7.92 0.52 9.20
C CYS A 237 7.01 -0.73 9.20
N TYR A 238 6.20 -0.93 10.25
CA TYR A 238 5.26 -2.06 10.27
C TYR A 238 4.15 -1.92 9.22
N ILE A 239 3.62 -0.71 9.04
CA ILE A 239 2.66 -0.43 7.97
C ILE A 239 3.29 -0.73 6.61
N ALA A 240 4.53 -0.27 6.40
CA ALA A 240 5.27 -0.49 5.17
C ALA A 240 5.47 -1.96 4.84
N ILE A 241 5.95 -2.76 5.80
CA ILE A 241 6.18 -4.19 5.60
C ILE A 241 4.88 -4.90 5.21
N ALA A 242 3.76 -4.59 5.87
CA ALA A 242 2.48 -5.22 5.55
C ALA A 242 1.99 -4.88 4.13
N GLN A 243 2.09 -3.62 3.71
CA GLN A 243 1.72 -3.22 2.36
C GLN A 243 2.65 -3.79 1.30
N PHE A 244 3.96 -3.77 1.56
CA PHE A 244 4.95 -4.35 0.66
C PHE A 244 4.78 -5.86 0.51
N PHE A 245 4.37 -6.56 1.55
CA PHE A 245 4.05 -7.99 1.44
C PHE A 245 2.90 -8.24 0.46
N ALA A 246 1.80 -7.49 0.57
CA ALA A 246 0.66 -7.59 -0.35
C ALA A 246 1.01 -7.20 -1.80
N LEU A 247 1.85 -6.17 -1.99
CA LEU A 247 2.34 -5.75 -3.32
C LEU A 247 3.37 -6.72 -3.91
N ALA A 248 4.22 -7.33 -3.08
CA ALA A 248 5.14 -8.39 -3.48
C ALA A 248 4.37 -9.60 -3.98
N PHE A 249 3.34 -10.02 -3.23
CA PHE A 249 2.48 -11.13 -3.64
C PHE A 249 1.78 -10.84 -4.97
N TYR A 250 1.22 -9.64 -5.16
CA TYR A 250 0.61 -9.23 -6.43
C TYR A 250 1.61 -9.33 -7.59
N SER A 251 2.74 -8.65 -7.45
CA SER A 251 3.71 -8.53 -8.53
C SER A 251 4.39 -9.86 -8.87
N CYS A 252 4.74 -10.68 -7.88
CA CYS A 252 5.30 -12.01 -8.07
C CYS A 252 4.27 -12.96 -8.72
N SER A 253 3.02 -12.95 -8.23
CA SER A 253 1.97 -13.81 -8.79
C SER A 253 1.66 -13.44 -10.24
N VAL A 254 1.48 -12.16 -10.54
CA VAL A 254 1.21 -11.71 -11.92
C VAL A 254 2.40 -11.96 -12.83
N LEU A 255 3.64 -11.75 -12.37
CA LEU A 255 4.82 -12.06 -13.17
C LEU A 255 4.94 -13.55 -13.45
N ALA A 256 4.75 -14.41 -12.44
CA ALA A 256 4.76 -15.86 -12.60
C ALA A 256 3.68 -16.33 -13.57
N LEU A 257 2.44 -15.84 -13.44
CA LEU A 257 1.35 -16.16 -14.35
C LEU A 257 1.68 -15.73 -15.78
N ARG A 258 2.27 -14.55 -15.98
CA ARG A 258 2.64 -14.07 -17.31
C ARG A 258 3.77 -14.86 -17.95
N LEU A 259 4.74 -15.35 -17.16
CA LEU A 259 5.84 -16.19 -17.64
C LEU A 259 5.39 -17.62 -17.93
N MET A 260 4.40 -18.13 -17.18
CA MET A 260 3.85 -19.47 -17.36
C MET A 260 2.58 -19.49 -18.23
N LYS A 261 2.27 -18.39 -18.95
CA LYS A 261 1.01 -18.25 -19.70
C LYS A 261 0.77 -19.41 -20.66
N ASP A 262 1.81 -19.87 -21.35
CA ASP A 262 1.69 -20.93 -22.37
C ASP A 262 1.48 -22.34 -21.76
N GLN A 263 1.73 -22.50 -20.46
CA GLN A 263 1.55 -23.76 -19.72
C GLN A 263 0.19 -23.85 -19.02
N ILE A 264 -0.51 -22.73 -18.86
CA ILE A 264 -1.79 -22.65 -18.15
C ILE A 264 -2.93 -22.72 -19.18
N PRO A 265 -3.90 -23.65 -19.04
CA PRO A 265 -5.07 -23.67 -19.91
C PRO A 265 -5.81 -22.32 -19.88
N ARG A 266 -6.22 -21.84 -21.05
CA ARG A 266 -6.87 -20.52 -21.21
C ARG A 266 -8.12 -20.39 -20.33
N ALA A 267 -8.84 -21.50 -20.14
CA ALA A 267 -10.02 -21.64 -19.28
C ALA A 267 -9.77 -21.33 -17.79
N TYR A 268 -8.54 -21.36 -17.29
CA TYR A 268 -8.23 -21.05 -15.88
C TYR A 268 -7.40 -19.78 -15.70
N TYR A 269 -6.62 -19.41 -16.71
CA TYR A 269 -5.66 -18.30 -16.63
C TYR A 269 -6.31 -17.00 -16.11
N HIS A 270 -7.42 -16.59 -16.71
CA HIS A 270 -8.06 -15.31 -16.38
C HIS A 270 -8.63 -15.29 -14.96
N ASN A 271 -9.24 -16.38 -14.50
CA ASN A 271 -9.74 -16.49 -13.13
C ASN A 271 -8.60 -16.46 -12.10
N ILE A 272 -7.48 -17.14 -12.37
CA ILE A 272 -6.33 -17.10 -11.47
C ILE A 272 -5.75 -15.69 -11.38
N VAL A 273 -5.69 -14.96 -12.50
CA VAL A 273 -5.21 -13.56 -12.51
C VAL A 273 -6.11 -12.64 -11.67
N TRP A 274 -7.42 -12.85 -11.66
CA TRP A 274 -8.35 -12.12 -10.80
C TRP A 274 -8.07 -12.32 -9.31
N TRP A 275 -7.86 -13.56 -8.90
CA TRP A 275 -7.53 -13.87 -7.50
C TRP A 275 -6.12 -13.46 -7.10
N ALA A 276 -5.19 -13.42 -8.06
CA ALA A 276 -3.84 -12.91 -7.86
C ALA A 276 -3.78 -11.37 -7.72
N TYR A 277 -4.87 -10.64 -8.00
CA TYR A 277 -4.92 -9.18 -7.88
C TYR A 277 -5.02 -8.75 -6.40
N THR A 278 -3.88 -8.73 -5.69
CA THR A 278 -3.84 -8.45 -4.25
C THR A 278 -3.61 -6.99 -3.86
N VAL A 279 -3.69 -6.06 -4.83
CA VAL A 279 -3.54 -4.62 -4.56
C VAL A 279 -4.56 -4.09 -3.53
N PRO A 280 -5.84 -4.52 -3.53
CA PRO A 280 -6.81 -4.06 -2.53
C PRO A 280 -6.47 -4.42 -1.09
N PHE A 281 -5.72 -5.50 -0.86
CA PHE A 281 -5.22 -5.83 0.46
C PHE A 281 -4.14 -4.84 0.94
N ALA A 282 -3.28 -4.38 0.03
CA ALA A 282 -2.30 -3.32 0.35
C ALA A 282 -3.00 -1.98 0.62
N ALA A 283 -4.08 -1.70 -0.12
CA ALA A 283 -4.90 -0.50 0.02
C ALA A 283 -5.60 -0.45 1.38
N VAL A 284 -6.29 -1.52 1.80
CA VAL A 284 -6.97 -1.56 3.11
C VAL A 284 -5.97 -1.59 4.29
N ALA A 285 -4.80 -2.21 4.11
CA ALA A 285 -3.80 -2.33 5.16
C ALA A 285 -3.29 -0.98 5.66
N LEU A 286 -3.14 0.01 4.78
CA LEU A 286 -2.67 1.36 5.15
C LEU A 286 -3.55 2.02 6.23
N PRO A 287 -4.84 2.34 5.96
CA PRO A 287 -5.68 2.98 6.95
C PRO A 287 -5.97 2.07 8.14
N ALA A 288 -6.15 0.75 7.94
CA ALA A 288 -6.42 -0.19 9.02
C ALA A 288 -5.29 -0.22 10.06
N LEU A 289 -4.06 -0.42 9.61
CA LEU A 289 -2.89 -0.49 10.48
C LEU A 289 -2.56 0.87 11.09
N LEU A 290 -2.76 1.95 10.35
CA LEU A 290 -2.57 3.30 10.86
C LEU A 290 -3.51 3.59 12.05
N ILE A 291 -4.81 3.31 11.89
CA ILE A 291 -5.80 3.45 12.98
C ILE A 291 -5.40 2.57 14.17
N TYR A 292 -5.13 1.29 13.91
CA TYR A 292 -4.78 0.32 14.95
C TYR A 292 -3.57 0.77 15.77
N ARG A 293 -2.49 1.18 15.10
CA ARG A 293 -1.22 1.55 15.74
C ARG A 293 -1.31 2.87 16.50
N ILE A 294 -2.00 3.87 15.96
CA ILE A 294 -2.21 5.14 16.68
C ILE A 294 -3.01 4.90 17.95
N ASN A 295 -4.12 4.15 17.85
CA ASN A 295 -4.97 3.83 19.00
C ASN A 295 -4.22 2.98 20.04
N GLN A 296 -3.42 2.00 19.60
CA GLN A 296 -2.57 1.20 20.48
C GLN A 296 -1.58 2.08 21.24
N SER A 297 -0.90 3.00 20.56
CA SER A 297 0.02 3.95 21.20
C SER A 297 -0.69 4.86 22.19
N GLY A 298 -1.89 5.37 21.84
CA GLY A 298 -2.70 6.18 22.75
C GLY A 298 -3.14 5.43 24.01
N ARG A 299 -3.59 4.18 23.87
CA ARG A 299 -3.95 3.31 25.00
C ARG A 299 -2.74 3.01 25.89
N TRP A 300 -1.58 2.77 25.30
CA TRP A 300 -0.34 2.55 26.04
C TRP A 300 0.05 3.79 26.86
N ARG A 301 0.02 4.98 26.25
CA ARG A 301 0.28 6.25 26.94
C ARG A 301 -0.66 6.43 28.15
N LYS A 302 -1.97 6.21 27.96
CA LYS A 302 -2.95 6.29 29.06
C LYS A 302 -2.67 5.29 30.19
N LYS A 303 -2.34 4.04 29.87
CA LYS A 303 -1.97 3.03 30.88
C LYS A 303 -0.74 3.42 31.68
N VAL A 304 0.30 3.96 31.01
CA VAL A 304 1.53 4.41 31.69
C VAL A 304 1.24 5.61 32.59
N ILE A 305 0.45 6.58 32.13
CA ILE A 305 0.06 7.74 32.95
C ILE A 305 -0.73 7.27 34.17
N ASN A 306 -1.78 6.45 33.99
CA ASN A 306 -2.57 5.94 35.11
C ASN A 306 -1.71 5.13 36.10
N LYS A 307 -0.72 4.36 35.62
CA LYS A 307 0.21 3.66 36.50
C LYS A 307 1.03 4.64 37.34
N ILE A 308 1.58 5.69 36.73
CA ILE A 308 2.38 6.71 37.45
C ILE A 308 1.49 7.53 38.40
N THR A 309 0.30 7.94 37.97
CA THR A 309 -0.62 8.75 38.78
C THR A 309 -1.22 7.97 39.95
N ASN A 310 -1.40 6.65 39.80
CA ASN A 310 -1.88 5.77 40.86
C ASN A 310 -0.74 5.16 41.70
N MET A 311 0.52 5.40 41.34
CA MET A 311 1.65 5.07 42.22
C MET A 311 1.67 6.11 43.35
N THR A 312 1.00 5.77 44.46
CA THR A 312 1.33 6.34 45.76
C THR A 312 2.63 5.67 46.21
N GLU A 313 3.77 6.17 45.75
CA GLU A 313 5.06 5.69 46.27
C GLU A 313 5.08 5.95 47.78
N THR A 314 5.03 4.89 48.57
CA THR A 314 5.43 4.98 49.96
C THR A 314 6.93 5.28 50.00
N GLN A 315 7.38 6.01 51.02
CA GLN A 315 8.79 6.40 51.15
C GLN A 315 9.75 5.19 51.06
N GLU A 316 9.30 4.02 51.51
CA GLU A 316 10.05 2.76 51.43
C GLU A 316 10.24 2.25 50.00
N GLU A 317 9.17 2.22 49.19
CA GLU A 317 9.26 1.77 47.78
C GLU A 317 10.19 2.69 46.96
N HIS A 318 10.17 4.00 47.24
CA HIS A 318 11.07 4.95 46.59
C HIS A 318 12.54 4.70 46.97
N MET A 319 12.81 4.49 48.27
CA MET A 319 14.15 4.23 48.79
C MET A 319 14.73 2.89 48.32
N GLU A 320 13.88 1.88 48.14
CA GLU A 320 14.26 0.56 47.64
C GLU A 320 14.60 0.60 46.14
N SER A 321 13.86 1.39 45.35
CA SER A 321 14.19 1.62 43.93
C SER A 321 15.52 2.35 43.76
N LEU A 322 15.84 3.32 44.64
CA LEU A 322 17.10 4.03 44.65
C LEU A 322 18.26 3.10 45.01
N LYS A 323 18.08 2.21 45.99
CA LYS A 323 19.08 1.18 46.32
C LYS A 323 19.34 0.22 45.16
N GLN A 324 18.32 -0.17 44.40
CA GLN A 324 18.50 -1.01 43.21
C GLN A 324 19.19 -0.29 42.02
N LEU A 325 19.10 1.04 41.96
CA LEU A 325 19.75 1.84 40.91
C LEU A 325 21.22 2.14 41.22
N TRP A 326 21.60 2.14 42.51
CA TRP A 326 22.94 2.51 42.99
C TRP A 326 23.74 1.32 43.57
N GLY A 327 23.13 0.13 43.66
CA GLY A 327 23.72 -1.11 44.16
C GLY A 327 24.31 -1.99 43.08
#